data_AF-A0A1I6MN78-F1
#
_entry.id   AF-A0A1I6MN78-F1
#
_cell.length_a   1.000
_cell.length_b   1.000
_cell.length_c   1.000
_cell.angle_alpha   90.00
_cell.angle_beta   90.00
_cell.angle_gamma   90.00
#
_symmetry.space_group_name_H-M   'P 1'
#
loop_
_entity.id
_entity.type
_entity.pdbx_description
1 polymer ?
#
loop_
_entity_poly.entity_id
_entity_poly.type
_entity_poly.pdbx_seq_one_letter_code
_entity_poly.pdbx_strand_id
1 'polypeptide(L)'
;MRRRGTRETPEGEGIPIDPRVPPATRWPYQGVVGQIGRGPHRGEWVYADPTRNPDDATGRILGYILELPHRQLFTLDGTYLMDDGAYDDIRPPDKGGFIDLITTALDIEWSTDEAVVQRAVSERRHREVALTDPAQESLSAEGWREGDVDEIDDAEFSLESAQLTAGRFVIHRRLDWRQSLALMDPDVPHGWRWTREVRHRYRGQIRDVRTPVCLTIDGATEFGVDDEAGTGVLILESIERRPEGITIVGVIPCQIHIRAPAPRLRILIGAPHLPADDE
;
A
#
# COMPACT_ATOMS: atom_id res chain seq x y z
N MET A 1 19.03 13.10 -20.76
CA MET A 1 18.60 11.95 -19.93
C MET A 1 19.10 10.67 -20.60
N ARG A 2 20.12 10.02 -20.02
CA ARG A 2 20.66 8.75 -20.52
C ARG A 2 19.72 7.63 -20.08
N ARG A 3 19.18 6.85 -21.01
CA ARG A 3 18.50 5.58 -20.71
C ARG A 3 19.50 4.68 -19.97
N ARG A 4 19.25 4.37 -18.69
CA ARG A 4 19.94 3.25 -18.02
C ARG A 4 19.46 1.99 -18.74
N GLY A 5 20.36 1.34 -19.47
CA GLY A 5 20.09 0.03 -20.03
C GLY A 5 19.72 -0.92 -18.89
N THR A 6 18.59 -1.59 -19.03
CA THR A 6 18.32 -2.86 -18.38
C THR A 6 19.56 -3.71 -18.62
N ARG A 7 20.28 -4.04 -17.55
CA ARG A 7 21.44 -4.93 -17.63
C ARG A 7 20.86 -6.25 -18.12
N GLU A 8 21.09 -6.58 -19.39
CA GLU A 8 20.79 -7.89 -19.95
C GLU A 8 21.47 -8.90 -19.03
N THR A 9 20.67 -9.59 -18.21
CA THR A 9 21.13 -10.80 -17.52
C THR A 9 21.66 -11.73 -18.60
N PRO A 10 22.89 -12.26 -18.47
CA PRO A 10 23.48 -13.15 -19.45
C PRO A 10 22.46 -14.22 -19.84
N GLU A 11 22.08 -14.26 -21.11
CA GLU A 11 21.28 -15.34 -21.66
C GLU A 11 22.02 -16.65 -21.41
N GLY A 12 21.55 -17.51 -20.48
CA GLY A 12 22.04 -18.89 -20.47
C GLY A 12 21.76 -19.73 -19.24
N GLU A 13 22.01 -19.23 -18.04
CA GLU A 13 21.79 -20.05 -16.84
C GLU A 13 20.48 -19.67 -16.17
N GLY A 14 19.43 -20.42 -16.50
CA GLY A 14 18.19 -20.39 -15.72
C GLY A 14 18.48 -20.74 -14.26
N ILE A 15 17.71 -20.16 -13.35
CA ILE A 15 17.82 -20.50 -11.93
C ILE A 15 17.46 -22.00 -11.79
N PRO A 16 18.32 -22.85 -11.21
CA PRO A 16 18.00 -24.25 -10.99
C PRO A 16 16.87 -24.38 -9.96
N ILE A 17 16.05 -25.42 -10.09
CA ILE A 17 15.01 -25.72 -9.11
C ILE A 17 15.65 -26.23 -7.82
N ASP A 18 15.20 -25.71 -6.68
CA ASP A 18 15.56 -26.21 -5.37
C ASP A 18 14.45 -27.14 -4.86
N PRO A 19 14.72 -28.44 -4.66
CA PRO A 19 13.69 -29.41 -4.27
C PRO A 19 13.07 -29.15 -2.89
N ARG A 20 13.63 -28.22 -2.10
CA ARG A 20 13.08 -27.80 -0.81
C ARG A 20 11.94 -26.80 -0.96
N VAL A 21 11.79 -26.17 -2.12
CA VAL A 21 10.64 -25.31 -2.40
C VAL A 21 9.42 -26.19 -2.65
N PRO A 22 8.33 -26.04 -1.87
CA PRO A 22 7.12 -26.80 -2.10
C PRO A 22 6.52 -26.43 -3.46
N PRO A 23 5.97 -27.38 -4.23
CA PRO A 23 5.34 -27.06 -5.50
C PRO A 23 4.15 -26.12 -5.28
N ALA A 24 3.96 -25.14 -6.18
CA ALA A 24 2.90 -24.12 -6.08
C ALA A 24 1.49 -24.69 -5.89
N THR A 25 1.23 -25.91 -6.38
CA THR A 25 -0.04 -26.63 -6.20
C THR A 25 -0.33 -27.02 -4.74
N ARG A 26 0.65 -26.94 -3.84
CA ARG A 26 0.51 -27.22 -2.40
C ARG A 26 0.52 -25.97 -1.54
N TRP A 27 0.63 -24.78 -2.13
CA TRP A 27 0.65 -23.55 -1.36
C TRP A 27 -0.77 -23.26 -0.86
N PRO A 28 -0.96 -23.01 0.46
CA PRO A 28 -2.25 -22.58 0.97
C PRO A 28 -2.64 -21.22 0.36
N TYR A 29 -3.86 -20.78 0.61
CA TYR A 29 -4.39 -19.58 -0.03
C TYR A 29 -3.48 -18.36 0.20
N GLN A 30 -3.01 -18.23 1.43
CA GLN A 30 -2.16 -17.15 1.91
C GLN A 30 -0.76 -17.20 1.27
N GLY A 31 -0.17 -18.38 1.06
CA GLY A 31 1.18 -18.50 0.49
C GLY A 31 2.06 -19.44 1.29
N VAL A 32 3.38 -19.34 1.11
CA VAL A 32 4.35 -20.13 1.89
C VAL A 32 5.32 -19.22 2.62
N VAL A 33 5.77 -19.68 3.78
CA VAL A 33 6.79 -18.98 4.59
C VAL A 33 8.05 -19.82 4.65
N GLY A 34 9.20 -19.15 4.59
CA GLY A 34 10.51 -19.76 4.64
C GLY A 34 11.34 -19.17 5.76
N GLN A 35 11.93 -20.01 6.62
CA GLN A 35 12.87 -19.54 7.64
C GLN A 35 14.30 -19.56 7.09
N ILE A 36 15.02 -18.43 7.22
CA ILE A 36 16.40 -18.30 6.72
C ILE A 36 17.34 -19.16 7.57
N GLY A 37 18.04 -20.12 6.95
CA GLY A 37 18.94 -21.05 7.66
C GLY A 37 20.35 -20.53 7.90
N ARG A 38 20.85 -19.62 7.04
CA ARG A 38 22.22 -19.08 7.15
C ARG A 38 22.34 -17.60 6.82
N GLY A 39 23.38 -16.97 7.35
CA GLY A 39 23.70 -15.55 7.14
C GLY A 39 23.24 -14.63 8.28
N PRO A 40 23.38 -13.30 8.10
CA PRO A 40 23.06 -12.31 9.13
C PRO A 40 21.59 -12.34 9.59
N HIS A 41 20.69 -12.80 8.72
CA HIS A 41 19.24 -12.83 8.94
C HIS A 41 18.73 -14.23 9.33
N ARG A 42 19.60 -15.09 9.84
CA ARG A 42 19.23 -16.45 10.25
C ARG A 42 18.08 -16.45 11.26
N GLY A 43 17.06 -17.26 11.01
CA GLY A 43 15.87 -17.40 11.83
C GLY A 43 14.75 -16.42 11.48
N GLU A 44 15.01 -15.44 10.60
CA GLU A 44 13.99 -14.52 10.10
C GLU A 44 13.15 -15.18 8.98
N TRP A 45 11.94 -14.65 8.77
CA TRP A 45 10.97 -15.18 7.82
C TRP A 45 11.05 -14.46 6.47
N VAL A 46 10.92 -15.25 5.40
CA VAL A 46 10.60 -14.80 4.04
C VAL A 46 9.20 -15.30 3.70
N TYR A 47 8.41 -14.49 3.01
CA TYR A 47 7.08 -14.85 2.55
C TYR A 47 7.02 -14.90 1.03
N ALA A 48 6.28 -15.86 0.49
CA ALA A 48 5.92 -15.91 -0.92
C ALA A 48 4.41 -15.76 -1.05
N ASP A 49 3.95 -14.54 -1.33
CA ASP A 49 2.54 -14.19 -1.50
C ASP A 49 2.06 -14.55 -2.92
N PRO A 50 1.15 -15.52 -3.09
CA PRO A 50 0.73 -15.98 -4.40
C PRO A 50 -0.20 -14.98 -5.09
N THR A 51 0.20 -14.54 -6.28
CA THR A 51 -0.70 -13.85 -7.21
C THR A 51 -1.54 -14.88 -7.96
N ARG A 52 -2.85 -14.90 -7.73
CA ARG A 52 -3.79 -15.84 -8.34
C ARG A 52 -4.58 -15.19 -9.48
N ASN A 53 -4.97 -15.99 -10.47
CA ASN A 53 -5.86 -15.52 -11.52
C ASN A 53 -7.27 -15.27 -10.94
N PRO A 54 -7.79 -14.03 -10.95
CA PRO A 54 -9.12 -13.74 -10.40
C PRO A 54 -10.25 -14.40 -11.21
N ASP A 55 -10.02 -14.67 -12.49
CA ASP A 55 -11.02 -15.26 -13.39
C ASP A 55 -11.05 -16.80 -13.33
N ASP A 56 -10.11 -17.40 -12.60
CA ASP A 56 -9.98 -18.85 -12.47
C ASP A 56 -10.53 -19.34 -11.14
N ALA A 57 -11.69 -20.01 -11.18
CA ALA A 57 -12.32 -20.61 -10.00
C ALA A 57 -11.44 -21.67 -9.30
N THR A 58 -10.42 -22.20 -9.98
CA THR A 58 -9.45 -23.12 -9.36
C THR A 58 -8.42 -22.39 -8.48
N GLY A 59 -8.38 -21.06 -8.54
CA GLY A 59 -7.43 -20.24 -7.79
C GLY A 59 -5.98 -20.46 -8.22
N ARG A 60 -5.74 -20.80 -9.49
CA ARG A 60 -4.39 -21.06 -10.01
C ARG A 60 -3.45 -19.88 -9.73
N ILE A 61 -2.27 -20.21 -9.21
CA ILE A 61 -1.18 -19.26 -8.97
C ILE A 61 -0.51 -18.94 -10.32
N LEU A 62 -0.47 -17.65 -10.67
CA LEU A 62 0.20 -17.13 -11.87
C LEU A 62 1.65 -16.75 -11.58
N GLY A 63 1.89 -16.21 -10.39
CA GLY A 63 3.19 -15.77 -9.91
C GLY A 63 3.14 -15.55 -8.40
N TYR A 64 4.19 -14.97 -7.84
CA TYR A 64 4.28 -14.67 -6.43
C TYR A 64 5.13 -13.42 -6.20
N ILE A 65 4.87 -12.75 -5.09
CA ILE A 65 5.72 -11.68 -4.56
C ILE A 65 6.54 -12.28 -3.41
N LEU A 66 7.85 -12.10 -3.46
CA LEU A 66 8.71 -12.39 -2.31
C LEU A 66 8.75 -11.17 -1.41
N GLU A 67 8.24 -11.36 -0.21
CA GLU A 67 8.39 -10.37 0.83
C GLU A 67 9.49 -10.80 1.81
N LEU A 68 10.42 -9.89 2.06
CA LEU A 68 11.68 -10.15 2.75
C LEU A 68 11.65 -9.52 4.14
N PRO A 69 12.46 -10.00 5.09
CA PRO A 69 12.54 -9.41 6.43
C PRO A 69 13.18 -8.02 6.44
N HIS A 70 13.86 -7.65 5.35
CA HIS A 70 14.55 -6.38 5.13
C HIS A 70 14.36 -5.95 3.69
N ARG A 71 14.54 -4.65 3.41
CA ARG A 71 14.39 -4.09 2.05
C ARG A 71 15.23 -4.78 0.98
N GLN A 72 16.35 -5.38 1.35
CA GLN A 72 17.27 -6.05 0.45
C GLN A 72 17.84 -7.29 1.11
N LEU A 73 18.00 -8.35 0.33
CA LEU A 73 18.73 -9.54 0.73
C LEU A 73 20.08 -9.61 0.03
N PHE A 74 21.06 -10.14 0.76
CA PHE A 74 22.43 -10.35 0.30
C PHE A 74 22.84 -11.79 0.58
N THR A 75 23.69 -12.36 -0.25
CA THR A 75 24.40 -13.63 -0.01
C THR A 75 25.37 -13.49 1.19
N LEU A 76 25.93 -14.62 1.62
CA LEU A 76 26.91 -14.68 2.72
C LEU A 76 28.17 -13.83 2.49
N ASP A 77 28.59 -13.63 1.25
CA ASP A 77 29.73 -12.79 0.86
C ASP A 77 29.34 -11.32 0.64
N GLY A 78 28.08 -10.94 0.92
CA GLY A 78 27.58 -9.58 0.77
C GLY A 78 27.18 -9.21 -0.67
N THR A 79 27.12 -10.18 -1.59
CA THR A 79 26.60 -9.96 -2.93
C THR A 79 25.08 -9.76 -2.88
N TYR A 80 24.58 -8.72 -3.55
CA TYR A 80 23.14 -8.45 -3.64
C TYR A 80 22.39 -9.63 -4.29
N LEU A 81 21.28 -10.04 -3.68
CA LEU A 81 20.37 -11.05 -4.21
C LEU A 81 19.13 -10.40 -4.85
N MET A 82 18.36 -9.66 -4.06
CA MET A 82 17.08 -9.07 -4.49
C MET A 82 16.58 -8.00 -3.52
N ASP A 83 15.69 -7.15 -4.02
CA ASP A 83 14.89 -6.22 -3.23
C ASP A 83 13.60 -6.88 -2.72
N ASP A 84 13.07 -6.36 -1.62
CA ASP A 84 11.75 -6.69 -1.11
C ASP A 84 10.65 -6.38 -2.12
N GLY A 85 9.57 -7.18 -2.11
CA GLY A 85 8.46 -7.04 -3.05
C GLY A 85 8.77 -7.54 -4.47
N ALA A 86 9.85 -8.32 -4.65
CA ALA A 86 10.20 -8.87 -5.95
C ALA A 86 9.14 -9.87 -6.45
N TYR A 87 8.53 -9.56 -7.60
CA TYR A 87 7.58 -10.45 -8.27
C TYR A 87 8.28 -11.42 -9.22
N ASP A 88 7.84 -12.68 -9.24
CA ASP A 88 8.24 -13.68 -10.23
C ASP A 88 7.03 -14.49 -10.72
N ASP A 89 7.04 -14.87 -11.99
CA ASP A 89 6.02 -15.74 -12.56
C ASP A 89 6.28 -17.21 -12.16
N ILE A 90 5.22 -18.02 -12.07
CA ILE A 90 5.39 -19.47 -11.96
C ILE A 90 5.94 -19.99 -13.29
N ARG A 91 7.15 -20.53 -13.24
CA ARG A 91 7.89 -21.02 -14.42
C ARG A 91 7.55 -22.48 -14.73
N PRO A 92 7.89 -22.96 -15.95
CA PRO A 92 7.80 -24.37 -16.28
C PRO A 92 8.58 -25.27 -15.29
N PRO A 93 8.20 -26.55 -15.13
CA PRO A 93 8.71 -27.44 -14.08
C PRO A 93 10.21 -27.80 -14.17
N ASP A 94 10.94 -27.32 -15.17
CA ASP A 94 12.37 -27.49 -15.38
C ASP A 94 13.18 -26.23 -15.05
N LYS A 95 12.52 -25.13 -14.64
CA LYS A 95 13.15 -23.85 -14.32
C LYS A 95 12.72 -23.33 -12.95
N GLY A 96 13.70 -23.03 -12.12
CA GLY A 96 13.50 -22.35 -10.83
C GLY A 96 13.24 -20.86 -11.00
N GLY A 97 12.66 -20.27 -9.97
CA GLY A 97 12.37 -18.85 -9.83
C GLY A 97 13.22 -18.17 -8.76
N PHE A 98 12.85 -16.94 -8.41
CA PHE A 98 13.48 -16.19 -7.32
C PHE A 98 13.41 -16.91 -5.98
N ILE A 99 12.32 -17.65 -5.72
CA ILE A 99 12.18 -18.46 -4.51
C ILE A 99 13.28 -19.54 -4.43
N ASP A 100 13.60 -20.22 -5.54
CA ASP A 100 14.67 -21.22 -5.60
C ASP A 100 16.05 -20.59 -5.39
N LEU A 101 16.28 -19.42 -5.99
CA LEU A 101 17.52 -18.65 -5.84
C LEU A 101 17.81 -18.36 -4.37
N ILE A 102 16.84 -17.79 -3.63
CA ILE A 102 17.04 -17.49 -2.20
C ILE A 102 17.09 -18.75 -1.34
N THR A 103 16.40 -19.82 -1.73
CA THR A 103 16.43 -21.10 -1.00
C THR A 103 17.84 -21.69 -1.03
N THR A 104 18.46 -21.70 -2.21
CA THR A 104 19.85 -22.17 -2.36
C THR A 104 20.84 -21.21 -1.68
N ALA A 105 20.66 -19.89 -1.87
CA ALA A 105 21.61 -18.90 -1.36
C ALA A 105 21.59 -18.77 0.17
N LEU A 106 20.42 -18.88 0.80
CA LEU A 106 20.21 -18.58 2.22
C LEU A 106 19.76 -19.78 3.06
N ASP A 107 19.74 -20.97 2.46
CA ASP A 107 19.39 -22.23 3.12
C ASP A 107 18.01 -22.18 3.76
N ILE A 108 17.01 -21.78 2.97
CA ILE A 108 15.66 -21.51 3.48
C ILE A 108 14.88 -22.81 3.67
N GLU A 109 14.25 -22.98 4.84
CA GLU A 109 13.31 -24.06 5.12
C GLU A 109 11.87 -23.57 4.96
N TRP A 110 11.18 -24.07 3.95
CA TRP A 110 9.81 -23.65 3.62
C TRP A 110 8.75 -24.48 4.34
N SER A 111 7.67 -23.82 4.74
CA SER A 111 6.49 -24.43 5.33
C SER A 111 5.22 -24.07 4.54
N THR A 112 4.39 -25.08 4.30
CA THR A 112 3.01 -24.95 3.83
C THR A 112 2.00 -25.15 4.96
N ASP A 113 2.47 -25.32 6.20
CA ASP A 113 1.60 -25.46 7.37
C ASP A 113 0.93 -24.12 7.67
N GLU A 114 -0.40 -24.09 7.62
CA GLU A 114 -1.19 -22.86 7.78
C GLU A 114 -0.97 -22.19 9.13
N ALA A 115 -0.79 -22.95 10.21
CA ALA A 115 -0.52 -22.37 11.54
C ALA A 115 0.86 -21.70 11.58
N VAL A 116 1.85 -22.26 10.89
CA VAL A 116 3.18 -21.67 10.75
C VAL A 116 3.12 -20.40 9.90
N VAL A 117 2.40 -20.43 8.79
CA VAL A 117 2.20 -19.26 7.91
C VAL A 117 1.54 -18.12 8.68
N GLN A 118 0.43 -18.38 9.37
CA GLN A 118 -0.31 -17.37 10.13
C GLN A 118 0.53 -16.75 11.26
N ARG A 119 1.32 -17.56 11.96
CA ARG A 119 2.23 -17.07 13.00
C ARG A 119 3.29 -16.14 12.41
N ALA A 120 3.95 -16.54 11.33
CA ALA A 120 5.00 -15.74 10.70
C ALA A 120 4.47 -14.40 10.16
N VAL A 121 3.28 -14.40 9.53
CA VAL A 121 2.61 -13.18 9.06
C VAL A 121 2.27 -12.25 10.24
N SER A 122 1.79 -12.81 11.36
CA SER A 122 1.47 -12.04 12.56
C SER A 122 2.72 -11.41 13.20
N GLU A 123 3.80 -12.18 13.33
CA GLU A 123 5.09 -11.69 13.86
C GLU A 123 5.64 -10.52 13.03
N ARG A 124 5.53 -10.60 11.70
CA ARG A 124 5.93 -9.53 10.79
C ARG A 124 5.14 -8.25 11.03
N ARG A 125 3.80 -8.33 11.04
CA ARG A 125 2.94 -7.15 11.26
C ARG A 125 3.31 -6.43 12.56
N HIS A 126 3.62 -7.16 13.62
CA HIS A 126 4.07 -6.57 14.87
C HIS A 126 5.44 -5.86 14.75
N ARG A 127 6.36 -6.36 13.93
CA ARG A 127 7.66 -5.70 13.68
C ARG A 127 7.53 -4.44 12.83
N GLU A 128 6.70 -4.46 11.79
CA GLU A 128 6.47 -3.26 10.95
C GLU A 128 5.89 -2.12 11.78
N VAL A 129 4.96 -2.42 12.68
CA VAL A 129 4.44 -1.43 13.65
C VAL A 129 5.55 -0.91 14.57
N ALA A 130 6.48 -1.77 15.02
CA ALA A 130 7.55 -1.38 15.94
C ALA A 130 8.70 -0.57 15.29
N LEU A 131 8.86 -0.65 13.96
CA LEU A 131 9.90 0.07 13.20
C LEU A 131 9.47 1.49 12.77
N THR A 132 8.24 1.88 13.09
CA THR A 132 7.72 3.23 12.79
C THR A 132 8.16 4.19 13.91
N ASP A 133 8.89 5.26 13.57
CA ASP A 133 9.67 6.15 14.44
C ASP A 133 8.85 6.81 15.59
N PRO A 134 9.27 6.71 16.88
CA PRO A 134 8.60 7.36 18.01
C PRO A 134 8.61 8.90 17.96
N ALA A 135 9.40 9.53 17.08
CA ALA A 135 9.38 10.99 16.91
C ALA A 135 8.09 11.54 16.25
N GLN A 136 7.23 10.68 15.69
CA GLN A 136 5.91 11.09 15.18
C GLN A 136 4.77 11.06 16.23
N GLU A 137 5.06 10.70 17.48
CA GLU A 137 4.00 10.43 18.47
C GLU A 137 3.21 11.65 18.99
N SER A 138 3.68 12.88 18.75
CA SER A 138 2.95 14.06 19.27
C SER A 138 1.70 14.48 18.46
N LEU A 139 1.41 13.79 17.35
CA LEU A 139 0.12 13.84 16.61
C LEU A 139 -0.58 12.46 16.56
N SER A 140 -0.02 11.44 17.20
CA SER A 140 -0.34 10.02 16.97
C SER A 140 -1.40 9.39 17.87
N ALA A 141 -2.05 10.14 18.77
CA ALA A 141 -3.03 9.53 19.66
C ALA A 141 -4.16 8.78 18.91
N GLU A 142 -4.36 9.08 17.62
CA GLU A 142 -5.32 8.40 16.74
C GLU A 142 -4.75 7.98 15.35
N GLY A 143 -3.43 8.04 15.13
CA GLY A 143 -2.82 7.56 13.87
C GLY A 143 -3.13 8.40 12.61
N TRP A 144 -3.31 9.72 12.73
CA TRP A 144 -3.53 10.63 11.60
C TRP A 144 -2.25 11.39 11.21
N ARG A 145 -1.96 11.48 9.90
CA ARG A 145 -0.90 12.32 9.33
C ARG A 145 -1.48 13.49 8.54
N GLU A 146 -0.81 14.65 8.55
CA GLU A 146 -1.17 15.77 7.67
C GLU A 146 -0.71 15.45 6.23
N GLY A 147 -1.59 15.67 5.25
CA GLY A 147 -1.33 15.46 3.83
C GLY A 147 -1.60 16.72 3.01
N ASP A 148 -0.94 16.82 1.85
CA ASP A 148 -1.22 17.89 0.89
C ASP A 148 -2.44 17.54 0.03
N VAL A 149 -3.26 18.54 -0.33
CA VAL A 149 -4.39 18.39 -1.25
C VAL A 149 -3.93 17.82 -2.59
N ASP A 150 -2.78 18.30 -3.07
CA ASP A 150 -2.22 17.90 -4.36
C ASP A 150 -1.70 16.44 -4.36
N GLU A 151 -1.58 15.82 -3.17
CA GLU A 151 -1.19 14.41 -3.04
C GLU A 151 -2.38 13.46 -3.10
N ILE A 152 -3.61 13.95 -2.96
CA ILE A 152 -4.80 13.12 -2.84
C ILE A 152 -5.63 13.18 -4.13
N ASP A 153 -5.43 12.17 -4.98
CA ASP A 153 -6.19 11.97 -6.21
C ASP A 153 -7.60 11.43 -5.87
N ASP A 154 -8.65 12.01 -6.48
CA ASP A 154 -10.05 11.59 -6.35
C ASP A 154 -10.55 11.43 -4.90
N ALA A 155 -10.20 12.37 -4.01
CA ALA A 155 -10.76 12.42 -2.66
C ALA A 155 -12.24 12.81 -2.69
N GLU A 156 -13.14 11.85 -2.71
CA GLU A 156 -14.53 12.03 -2.34
C GLU A 156 -14.69 12.49 -0.87
N PHE A 157 -15.83 13.05 -0.49
CA PHE A 157 -16.14 13.51 0.86
C PHE A 157 -17.65 13.37 1.06
N SER A 158 -18.07 12.79 2.19
CA SER A 158 -19.51 12.64 2.46
C SER A 158 -20.08 13.95 2.98
N LEU A 159 -21.03 14.54 2.25
CA LEU A 159 -21.64 15.82 2.63
C LEU A 159 -22.43 15.73 3.94
N GLU A 160 -22.99 14.56 4.26
CA GLU A 160 -23.68 14.30 5.54
C GLU A 160 -22.74 14.38 6.76
N SER A 161 -21.45 14.17 6.54
CA SER A 161 -20.44 14.27 7.61
C SER A 161 -19.89 15.69 7.80
N ALA A 162 -20.31 16.65 6.97
CA ALA A 162 -19.86 18.03 7.06
C ALA A 162 -20.41 18.68 8.33
N GLN A 163 -19.52 19.11 9.21
CA GLN A 163 -19.88 19.66 10.51
C GLN A 163 -19.02 20.88 10.83
N LEU A 164 -19.60 21.83 11.57
CA LEU A 164 -18.92 23.00 12.09
C LEU A 164 -19.02 22.99 13.63
N THR A 165 -17.90 22.74 14.30
CA THR A 165 -17.83 22.65 15.76
C THR A 165 -16.72 23.57 16.28
N ALA A 166 -17.07 24.47 17.22
CA ALA A 166 -16.11 25.34 17.92
C ALA A 166 -15.13 26.10 16.98
N GLY A 167 -15.63 26.62 15.86
CA GLY A 167 -14.81 27.36 14.90
C GLY A 167 -13.97 26.50 13.95
N ARG A 168 -14.23 25.19 13.90
CA ARG A 168 -13.58 24.24 12.99
C ARG A 168 -14.60 23.54 12.12
N PHE A 169 -14.46 23.69 10.82
CA PHE A 169 -15.16 22.86 9.85
C PHE A 169 -14.43 21.52 9.70
N VAL A 170 -15.19 20.44 9.66
CA VAL A 170 -14.70 19.07 9.47
C VAL A 170 -15.61 18.37 8.47
N ILE A 171 -15.01 17.65 7.52
CA ILE A 171 -15.73 16.72 6.66
C ILE A 171 -14.92 15.43 6.54
N HIS A 172 -15.61 14.31 6.75
CA HIS A 172 -15.00 12.98 6.80
C HIS A 172 -15.24 12.22 5.49
N ARG A 173 -14.33 11.29 5.21
CA ARG A 173 -14.49 10.31 4.14
C ARG A 173 -13.72 9.03 4.39
N ARG A 174 -13.97 8.06 3.50
CA ARG A 174 -13.28 6.80 3.25
C ARG A 174 -12.65 6.81 1.86
N LEU A 175 -11.35 7.01 1.76
CA LEU A 175 -10.65 7.02 0.47
C LEU A 175 -10.61 5.61 -0.11
N ASP A 176 -11.05 5.44 -1.37
CA ASP A 176 -10.85 4.20 -2.13
C ASP A 176 -9.49 4.24 -2.81
N TRP A 177 -8.56 3.47 -2.27
CA TRP A 177 -7.18 3.41 -2.72
C TRP A 177 -7.02 2.82 -4.12
N ARG A 178 -8.04 2.14 -4.67
CA ARG A 178 -7.98 1.68 -6.08
C ARG A 178 -7.81 2.84 -7.05
N GLN A 179 -8.19 4.06 -6.66
CA GLN A 179 -8.08 5.28 -7.46
C GLN A 179 -6.83 6.10 -7.07
N SER A 180 -6.49 6.20 -5.79
CA SER A 180 -5.39 7.05 -5.29
C SER A 180 -4.04 6.33 -5.15
N LEU A 181 -3.55 5.73 -6.24
CA LEU A 181 -2.27 4.99 -6.28
C LEU A 181 -1.02 5.82 -5.92
N ALA A 182 -1.11 7.15 -5.93
CA ALA A 182 0.02 8.04 -5.58
C ALA A 182 0.39 8.01 -4.09
N LEU A 183 -0.53 7.60 -3.22
CA LEU A 183 -0.37 7.70 -1.77
C LEU A 183 0.14 6.39 -1.10
N MET A 184 0.30 5.29 -1.86
CA MET A 184 0.47 3.94 -1.29
C MET A 184 1.89 3.50 -0.97
N ASP A 185 2.88 4.28 -1.35
CA ASP A 185 4.27 3.95 -1.04
C ASP A 185 4.89 5.09 -0.23
N PRO A 186 4.95 4.96 1.11
CA PRO A 186 5.63 5.94 1.96
C PRO A 186 7.14 6.03 1.65
N ASP A 187 7.70 5.09 0.88
CA ASP A 187 9.10 5.07 0.43
C ASP A 187 9.30 5.66 -0.98
N VAL A 188 8.23 6.06 -1.68
CA VAL A 188 8.35 6.78 -2.96
C VAL A 188 8.53 8.28 -2.70
N PRO A 189 9.64 8.91 -3.16
CA PRO A 189 9.87 10.34 -2.95
C PRO A 189 8.72 11.19 -3.49
N HIS A 190 8.28 12.19 -2.71
CA HIS A 190 7.24 13.15 -3.10
C HIS A 190 7.45 13.64 -4.55
N GLY A 191 6.40 13.54 -5.38
CA GLY A 191 6.41 13.99 -6.77
C GLY A 191 6.74 12.94 -7.83
N TRP A 192 6.98 11.67 -7.47
CA TRP A 192 7.07 10.58 -8.45
C TRP A 192 5.69 10.20 -9.01
N ARG A 193 5.50 10.46 -10.31
CA ARG A 193 4.32 9.98 -11.04
C ARG A 193 4.45 8.48 -11.32
N TRP A 194 3.61 7.69 -10.67
CA TRP A 194 3.43 6.27 -10.98
C TRP A 194 3.09 6.10 -12.47
N THR A 195 3.90 5.33 -13.20
CA THR A 195 3.61 5.03 -14.60
C THR A 195 2.38 4.14 -14.71
N ARG A 196 1.68 4.20 -15.85
CA ARG A 196 0.46 3.41 -16.12
C ARG A 196 0.66 1.91 -15.91
N GLU A 197 1.86 1.39 -16.18
CA GLU A 197 2.22 -0.01 -15.99
C GLU A 197 2.30 -0.41 -14.52
N VAL A 198 2.89 0.45 -13.68
CA VAL A 198 2.94 0.20 -12.24
C VAL A 198 1.53 0.27 -11.64
N ARG A 199 0.72 1.25 -12.07
CA ARG A 199 -0.71 1.32 -11.69
C ARG A 199 -1.48 0.05 -12.04
N HIS A 200 -1.22 -0.53 -13.20
CA HIS A 200 -1.88 -1.76 -13.66
C HIS A 200 -1.42 -3.00 -12.87
N ARG A 201 -0.16 -3.02 -12.43
CA ARG A 201 0.42 -4.11 -11.62
C ARG A 201 -0.27 -4.23 -10.26
N TYR A 202 -0.54 -3.11 -9.59
CA TYR A 202 -1.14 -3.11 -8.25
C TYR A 202 -2.67 -3.11 -8.25
N ARG A 203 -3.33 -2.78 -9.37
CA ARG A 203 -4.80 -2.65 -9.47
C ARG A 203 -5.59 -3.89 -9.03
N GLY A 204 -5.00 -5.08 -9.12
CA GLY A 204 -5.62 -6.34 -8.68
C GLY A 204 -5.22 -6.78 -7.27
N GLN A 205 -4.22 -6.14 -6.65
CA GLN A 205 -3.68 -6.51 -5.34
C GLN A 205 -4.27 -5.67 -4.20
N ILE A 206 -4.77 -4.46 -4.51
CA ILE A 206 -5.37 -3.56 -3.52
C ILE A 206 -6.83 -3.99 -3.28
N ARG A 207 -7.01 -4.89 -2.30
CA ARG A 207 -8.34 -5.22 -1.75
C ARG A 207 -8.77 -4.12 -0.80
N ASP A 208 -9.85 -3.43 -1.13
CA ASP A 208 -10.67 -2.55 -0.28
C ASP A 208 -9.97 -1.93 0.94
N VAL A 209 -8.76 -1.41 0.74
CA VAL A 209 -8.09 -0.62 1.76
C VAL A 209 -8.92 0.65 1.85
N ARG A 210 -9.42 0.96 3.03
CA ARG A 210 -10.18 2.17 3.28
C ARG A 210 -9.36 2.99 4.25
N THR A 211 -8.78 4.08 3.77
CA THR A 211 -8.15 5.04 4.68
C THR A 211 -9.14 6.12 5.02
N PRO A 212 -9.41 6.36 6.31
CA PRO A 212 -10.20 7.50 6.70
C PRO A 212 -9.41 8.76 6.33
N VAL A 213 -10.07 9.68 5.62
CA VAL A 213 -9.53 11.00 5.27
C VAL A 213 -10.46 12.04 5.88
N CYS A 214 -9.88 13.09 6.42
CA CYS A 214 -10.58 14.14 7.13
C CYS A 214 -10.04 15.49 6.67
N LEU A 215 -10.89 16.31 6.06
CA LEU A 215 -10.53 17.68 5.71
C LEU A 215 -11.01 18.59 6.84
N THR A 216 -10.10 19.42 7.36
CA THR A 216 -10.38 20.37 8.43
C THR A 216 -10.04 21.79 8.02
N ILE A 217 -10.88 22.75 8.43
CA ILE A 217 -10.61 24.18 8.26
C ILE A 217 -10.84 24.88 9.60
N ASP A 218 -9.76 25.36 10.22
CA ASP A 218 -9.84 26.17 11.43
C ASP A 218 -10.24 27.62 11.10
N GLY A 219 -10.93 28.27 12.05
CA GLY A 219 -11.40 29.65 11.92
C GLY A 219 -12.70 29.77 11.11
N ALA A 220 -13.37 28.65 10.83
CA ALA A 220 -14.65 28.63 10.13
C ALA A 220 -15.77 29.16 11.03
N THR A 221 -16.61 30.05 10.50
CA THR A 221 -17.76 30.62 11.24
C THR A 221 -19.10 30.17 10.69
N GLU A 222 -19.14 29.80 9.41
CA GLU A 222 -20.32 29.29 8.72
C GLU A 222 -19.88 28.45 7.52
N PHE A 223 -20.72 27.51 7.10
CA PHE A 223 -20.57 26.82 5.83
C PHE A 223 -21.92 26.61 5.14
N GLY A 224 -21.89 26.51 3.82
CA GLY A 224 -23.02 26.14 2.98
C GLY A 224 -22.59 25.09 1.96
N VAL A 225 -23.50 24.19 1.63
CA VAL A 225 -23.30 23.12 0.64
C VAL A 225 -24.25 23.35 -0.52
N ASP A 226 -23.72 23.36 -1.72
CA ASP A 226 -24.47 23.35 -2.97
C ASP A 226 -24.19 22.00 -3.66
N ASP A 227 -25.16 21.09 -3.67
CA ASP A 227 -25.07 19.77 -4.30
C ASP A 227 -26.11 19.68 -5.41
N GLU A 228 -25.87 20.41 -6.50
CA GLU A 228 -26.76 20.46 -7.67
C GLU A 228 -27.03 19.07 -8.25
N ALA A 229 -26.04 18.16 -8.15
CA ALA A 229 -26.16 16.80 -8.64
C ALA A 229 -26.94 15.87 -7.70
N GLY A 230 -27.17 16.26 -6.44
CA GLY A 230 -27.91 15.49 -5.44
C GLY A 230 -27.25 14.15 -5.08
N THR A 231 -25.92 14.08 -5.13
CA THR A 231 -25.18 12.83 -4.89
C THR A 231 -24.89 12.57 -3.43
N GLY A 232 -24.94 13.60 -2.58
CA GLY A 232 -24.49 13.52 -1.18
C GLY A 232 -22.96 13.39 -1.03
N VAL A 233 -22.20 13.53 -2.13
CA VAL A 233 -20.77 13.27 -2.18
C VAL A 233 -20.04 14.37 -2.95
N LEU A 234 -18.97 14.92 -2.38
CA LEU A 234 -18.05 15.84 -3.06
C LEU A 234 -16.80 15.10 -3.49
N ILE A 235 -16.51 14.99 -4.79
CA ILE A 235 -15.22 14.47 -5.30
C ILE A 235 -14.25 15.62 -5.49
N LEU A 236 -13.27 15.79 -4.61
CA LEU A 236 -12.41 16.96 -4.57
C LEU A 236 -11.69 17.18 -5.91
N GLU A 237 -12.02 18.29 -6.58
CA GLU A 237 -11.35 18.76 -7.79
C GLU A 237 -10.35 19.87 -7.45
N SER A 238 -10.79 20.86 -6.68
CA SER A 238 -9.95 22.01 -6.33
C SER A 238 -10.41 22.71 -5.05
N ILE A 239 -9.52 23.55 -4.51
CA ILE A 239 -9.80 24.39 -3.35
C ILE A 239 -9.43 25.83 -3.69
N GLU A 240 -10.44 26.70 -3.73
CA GLU A 240 -10.26 28.13 -3.96
C GLU A 240 -10.19 28.88 -2.64
N ARG A 241 -9.15 29.68 -2.44
CA ARG A 241 -9.02 30.56 -1.28
C ARG A 241 -9.45 31.98 -1.65
N ARG A 242 -10.30 32.58 -0.82
CA ARG A 242 -10.76 33.97 -0.97
C ARG A 242 -10.53 34.74 0.34
N PRO A 243 -10.48 36.08 0.34
CA PRO A 243 -10.30 36.87 1.56
C PRO A 243 -11.32 36.55 2.67
N GLU A 244 -12.54 36.19 2.27
CA GLU A 244 -13.65 35.86 3.16
C GLU A 244 -13.70 34.39 3.59
N GLY A 245 -12.95 33.49 2.94
CA GLY A 245 -13.07 32.05 3.22
C GLY A 245 -12.47 31.12 2.17
N ILE A 246 -13.04 29.92 2.09
CA ILE A 246 -12.63 28.84 1.19
C ILE A 246 -13.86 28.31 0.45
N THR A 247 -13.70 28.00 -0.84
CA THR A 247 -14.64 27.18 -1.61
C THR A 247 -13.96 25.87 -1.95
N ILE A 248 -14.56 24.75 -1.57
CA ILE A 248 -14.16 23.40 -1.98
C ILE A 248 -15.02 23.04 -3.19
N VAL A 249 -14.39 22.68 -4.31
CA VAL A 249 -15.08 22.38 -5.58
C VAL A 249 -14.96 20.89 -5.88
N GLY A 250 -16.09 20.27 -6.18
CA GLY A 250 -16.18 18.87 -6.60
C GLY A 250 -16.21 18.69 -8.12
N VAL A 251 -15.67 17.57 -8.61
CA VAL A 251 -15.69 17.15 -10.03
C VAL A 251 -17.12 16.97 -10.53
N ILE A 252 -17.98 16.38 -9.70
CA ILE A 252 -19.43 16.37 -9.93
C ILE A 252 -19.98 17.69 -9.35
N PRO A 253 -20.87 18.41 -10.05
CA PRO A 253 -21.40 19.72 -9.61
C PRO A 253 -21.82 19.75 -8.14
N CYS A 254 -20.86 20.14 -7.30
CA CYS A 254 -20.97 20.19 -5.87
C CYS A 254 -19.92 21.19 -5.34
N GLN A 255 -20.34 22.11 -4.47
CA GLN A 255 -19.46 23.10 -3.87
C GLN A 255 -19.75 23.21 -2.37
N ILE A 256 -18.70 23.40 -1.58
CA ILE A 256 -18.82 23.76 -0.16
C ILE A 256 -18.19 25.13 0.03
N HIS A 257 -19.01 26.11 0.44
CA HIS A 257 -18.55 27.45 0.78
C HIS A 257 -18.35 27.55 2.28
N ILE A 258 -17.16 27.95 2.71
CA ILE A 258 -16.79 28.00 4.12
C ILE A 258 -16.26 29.40 4.41
N ARG A 259 -16.94 30.16 5.25
CA ARG A 259 -16.46 31.48 5.65
C ARG A 259 -15.47 31.35 6.78
N ALA A 260 -14.27 31.88 6.55
CA ALA A 260 -13.15 31.80 7.47
C ALA A 260 -12.16 32.93 7.14
N PRO A 261 -12.14 34.05 7.88
CA PRO A 261 -11.33 35.23 7.56
C PRO A 261 -9.80 34.99 7.56
N ALA A 262 -9.34 33.89 8.18
CA ALA A 262 -7.94 33.46 8.20
C ALA A 262 -7.89 31.93 8.26
N PRO A 263 -8.27 31.23 7.18
CA PRO A 263 -8.48 29.80 7.24
C PRO A 263 -7.16 29.05 7.30
N ARG A 264 -7.05 28.14 8.27
CA ARG A 264 -6.02 27.10 8.25
C ARG A 264 -6.65 25.79 7.80
N LEU A 265 -6.46 25.49 6.51
CA LEU A 265 -6.85 24.22 5.91
C LEU A 265 -5.80 23.16 6.19
N ARG A 266 -6.23 21.98 6.63
CA ARG A 266 -5.42 20.78 6.79
C ARG A 266 -6.19 19.58 6.28
N ILE A 267 -5.53 18.68 5.57
CA ILE A 267 -6.07 17.35 5.31
C ILE A 267 -5.34 16.37 6.21
N LEU A 268 -6.11 15.58 6.94
CA LEU A 268 -5.63 14.53 7.81
C LEU A 268 -5.95 13.19 7.13
N ILE A 269 -4.94 12.36 6.98
CA ILE A 269 -5.04 11.01 6.42
C ILE A 269 -4.78 10.05 7.58
N GLY A 270 -5.76 9.23 7.94
CA GLY A 270 -5.61 8.25 9.01
C GLY A 270 -4.77 7.05 8.58
N ALA A 271 -4.48 6.16 9.51
CA ALA A 271 -3.95 4.85 9.14
C ALA A 271 -5.03 4.06 8.37
N PRO A 272 -4.67 3.32 7.30
CA PRO A 272 -5.61 2.42 6.64
C PRO A 272 -6.19 1.45 7.66
N HIS A 273 -7.51 1.45 7.81
CA HIS A 273 -8.20 0.37 8.51
C HIS A 273 -8.36 -0.75 7.49
N LEU A 274 -7.54 -1.79 7.63
CA LEU A 274 -7.89 -3.07 7.03
C LEU A 274 -9.26 -3.44 7.61
N PRO A 275 -10.25 -3.80 6.78
CA PRO A 275 -11.50 -4.33 7.32
C PRO A 275 -11.13 -5.44 8.31
N ALA A 276 -11.66 -5.35 9.54
CA ALA A 276 -11.70 -6.53 10.38
C ALA A 276 -12.39 -7.61 9.54
N ASP A 277 -11.85 -8.81 9.50
CA ASP A 277 -12.53 -9.93 8.85
C ASP A 277 -13.93 -10.02 9.47
N ASP A 278 -14.95 -9.54 8.76
CA ASP A 278 -16.34 -9.65 9.16
C ASP A 278 -16.69 -11.15 9.06
N GLU A 279 -16.66 -11.84 10.21
CA GLU A 279 -17.20 -13.21 10.38
C GLU A 279 -18.71 -13.29 10.13
#